data_AF-A0A538LQY1-F1
#
_entry.id   AF-A0A538LQY1-F1
#
_cell.length_a   1.000
_cell.length_b   1.000
_cell.length_c   1.000
_cell.angle_alpha   90.00
_cell.angle_beta   90.00
_cell.angle_gamma   90.00
#
_symmetry.space_group_name_H-M   'P 1'
#
loop_
_entity.id
_entity.type
_entity.pdbx_description
1 polymer ?
#
loop_
_entity_poly.entity_id
_entity_poly.type
_entity_poly.pdbx_seq_one_letter_code
_entity_poly.pdbx_strand_id
1 'polypeptide(L)'
;MSNQHKKALAEGREQGRAIRRYLDALARQKPRRGRRRTVESANRQLRETVDQLSTASSLARVELVQRRIDLEAEIANMGQDGGGDLTELEAGFVAAAKSYSERKGITVQAWLQGGVPRSVLRQAGLTSARQGVVNRSATTRARGAAKTRRRPQTRARTSSKARRPAATRKVTPARRRSPAKVSKAATSRRGRPAASRSTR
;
A
#
# COMPACT_ATOMS: atom_id res chain seq x y z
N MET A 1 -12.87 -20.86 35.68
CA MET A 1 -12.76 -20.36 34.29
C MET A 1 -13.91 -20.94 33.45
N SER A 2 -14.94 -20.14 33.15
CA SER A 2 -16.09 -20.60 32.35
C SER A 2 -15.70 -20.93 30.91
N ASN A 3 -16.37 -21.92 30.30
CA ASN A 3 -16.18 -22.34 28.91
C ASN A 3 -16.38 -21.18 27.92
N GLN A 4 -17.29 -20.25 28.21
CA GLN A 4 -17.52 -19.06 27.40
C GLN A 4 -16.30 -18.12 27.37
N HIS A 5 -15.64 -17.95 28.52
CA HIS A 5 -14.44 -17.10 28.61
C HIS A 5 -13.25 -17.72 27.86
N LYS A 6 -13.10 -19.05 27.93
CA LYS A 6 -12.09 -19.78 27.15
C LYS A 6 -12.30 -19.64 25.64
N LYS A 7 -13.55 -19.74 25.16
CA LYS A 7 -13.91 -19.51 23.75
C LYS A 7 -13.60 -18.08 23.29
N ALA A 8 -14.01 -17.07 24.06
CA ALA A 8 -13.75 -15.67 23.73
C ALA A 8 -12.24 -15.33 23.65
N LEU A 9 -11.43 -15.93 24.52
CA LEU A 9 -9.97 -15.80 24.48
C LEU A 9 -9.35 -16.49 23.25
N ALA A 10 -9.85 -17.67 22.88
CA ALA A 10 -9.40 -18.40 21.69
C ALA A 10 -9.71 -17.61 20.42
N GLU A 11 -10.95 -17.13 20.28
CA GLU A 11 -11.39 -16.30 19.15
C GLU A 11 -10.56 -15.02 19.02
N GLY A 12 -10.28 -14.33 20.14
CA GLY A 12 -9.46 -13.12 20.13
C GLY A 12 -8.01 -13.38 19.65
N ARG A 13 -7.44 -14.54 19.99
CA ARG A 13 -6.10 -14.94 19.54
C ARG A 13 -6.08 -15.30 18.07
N GLU A 14 -7.09 -16.02 17.59
CA GLU A 14 -7.22 -16.41 16.20
C GLU A 14 -7.37 -15.20 15.28
N GLN A 15 -8.23 -14.25 15.66
CA GLN A 15 -8.38 -13.00 14.93
C GLN A 15 -7.09 -12.17 14.89
N GLY A 16 -6.38 -12.07 16.03
CA GLY A 16 -5.09 -11.38 16.08
C GLY A 16 -4.04 -12.04 15.17
N ARG A 17 -4.03 -13.38 15.09
CA ARG A 17 -3.14 -14.14 14.19
C ARG A 17 -3.47 -13.89 12.72
N ALA A 18 -4.75 -13.96 12.35
CA ALA A 18 -5.19 -13.71 10.98
C ALA A 18 -4.79 -12.30 10.50
N ILE A 19 -5.08 -11.28 11.32
CA ILE A 19 -4.72 -9.90 11.02
C ILE A 19 -3.21 -9.73 10.90
N ARG A 20 -2.44 -10.27 11.84
CA ARG A 20 -0.98 -10.16 11.82
C ARG A 20 -0.37 -10.80 10.58
N ARG A 21 -0.80 -12.01 10.22
CA ARG A 21 -0.30 -12.71 9.02
C ARG A 21 -0.56 -11.90 7.75
N TYR A 22 -1.74 -11.33 7.62
CA TYR A 22 -2.08 -10.48 6.48
C TYR A 22 -1.24 -9.19 6.44
N LEU A 23 -1.07 -8.50 7.57
CA LEU A 23 -0.22 -7.29 7.63
C LEU A 23 1.27 -7.61 7.36
N ASP A 24 1.78 -8.73 7.89
CA ASP A 24 3.15 -9.17 7.64
C ASP A 24 3.36 -9.51 6.16
N ALA A 25 2.37 -10.14 5.50
CA ALA A 25 2.39 -10.40 4.07
C ALA A 25 2.40 -9.09 3.25
N LEU A 26 1.55 -8.12 3.60
CA LEU A 26 1.56 -6.79 2.98
C LEU A 26 2.90 -6.07 3.15
N ALA A 27 3.52 -6.19 4.32
CA ALA A 27 4.82 -5.58 4.61
C ALA A 27 5.94 -6.20 3.75
N ARG A 28 5.91 -7.52 3.52
CA ARG A 28 6.85 -8.23 2.63
C ARG A 28 6.66 -7.83 1.17
N GLN A 29 5.40 -7.65 0.75
CA GLN A 29 5.08 -7.29 -0.63
C GLN A 29 5.37 -5.82 -0.97
N LYS A 30 5.56 -4.96 0.04
CA LYS A 30 5.80 -3.52 -0.14
C LYS A 30 7.13 -3.26 -0.87
N PRO A 31 7.13 -2.49 -1.98
CA PRO A 31 8.35 -2.08 -2.67
C PRO A 31 9.32 -1.37 -1.75
N ARG A 32 10.51 -1.96 -1.54
CA ARG A 32 11.64 -1.23 -0.97
C ARG A 32 11.98 -0.07 -1.92
N ARG A 33 12.23 1.11 -1.36
CA ARG A 33 12.43 2.36 -2.10
C ARG A 33 13.51 2.18 -3.18
N GLY A 34 13.12 2.32 -4.44
CA GLY A 34 13.93 2.11 -5.65
C GLY A 34 13.06 1.63 -6.83
N ARG A 35 13.54 1.73 -8.08
CA ARG A 35 12.87 1.09 -9.24
C ARG A 35 13.02 -0.42 -9.07
N ARG A 36 11.95 -1.12 -8.71
CA ARG A 36 11.94 -2.59 -8.68
C ARG A 36 12.38 -3.11 -10.05
N ARG A 37 13.36 -4.00 -10.10
CA ARG A 37 13.48 -4.92 -11.23
C ARG A 37 12.19 -5.74 -11.27
N THR A 38 11.61 -5.85 -12.46
CA THR A 38 10.42 -6.66 -12.70
C THR A 38 10.83 -8.01 -13.25
N VAL A 39 10.02 -9.05 -13.02
CA VAL A 39 10.21 -10.39 -13.61
C VAL A 39 10.37 -10.30 -15.13
N GLU A 40 9.61 -9.42 -15.79
CA GLU A 40 9.74 -9.14 -17.22
C GLU A 40 11.14 -8.61 -17.61
N SER A 41 11.66 -7.65 -16.85
CA SER A 41 13.01 -7.13 -17.08
C SER A 41 14.13 -8.15 -16.81
N ALA A 42 13.96 -9.03 -15.81
CA ALA A 42 14.90 -10.10 -15.51
C ALA A 42 14.88 -11.18 -16.61
N ASN A 43 13.69 -11.57 -17.07
CA ASN A 43 13.51 -12.49 -18.21
C ASN A 43 14.11 -11.95 -19.50
N ARG A 44 13.98 -10.65 -19.75
CA ARG A 44 14.61 -10.00 -20.90
C ARG A 44 16.14 -10.12 -20.83
N GLN A 45 16.73 -9.82 -19.68
CA GLN A 45 18.18 -9.93 -19.47
C GLN A 45 18.68 -11.37 -19.55
N LEU A 46 17.87 -12.34 -19.11
CA LEU A 46 18.18 -13.76 -19.23
C LEU A 46 18.31 -14.17 -20.70
N ARG A 47 17.36 -13.74 -21.56
CA ARG A 47 17.42 -13.99 -23.01
C ARG A 47 18.67 -13.38 -23.65
N GLU A 48 18.94 -12.10 -23.36
CA GLU A 48 20.13 -11.41 -23.86
C GLU A 48 21.43 -12.13 -23.42
N THR A 49 21.48 -12.64 -22.18
CA THR A 49 22.63 -13.41 -21.65
C THR A 49 22.78 -14.76 -22.36
N VAL A 50 21.68 -15.46 -22.63
CA VAL A 50 21.68 -16.74 -23.36
C VAL A 50 22.14 -16.56 -24.81
N ASP A 51 21.71 -15.49 -25.49
CA ASP A 51 22.14 -15.19 -26.86
C ASP A 51 23.66 -14.97 -26.93
N GLN A 52 24.23 -14.26 -25.94
CA GLN A 52 25.65 -13.97 -25.85
C GLN A 52 26.53 -15.19 -25.57
N LEU A 53 26.00 -16.25 -24.93
CA LEU A 53 26.76 -17.48 -24.61
C LEU A 53 27.27 -18.21 -25.87
N SER A 54 26.56 -18.09 -26.99
CA SER A 54 26.88 -18.77 -28.25
C SER A 54 28.18 -18.26 -28.89
N THR A 55 28.45 -16.96 -28.76
CA THR A 55 29.60 -16.27 -29.37
C THR A 55 30.69 -15.90 -28.36
N ALA A 56 30.50 -16.20 -27.08
CA ALA A 56 31.42 -15.79 -26.01
C ALA A 56 32.75 -16.57 -26.02
N SER A 57 33.84 -15.86 -25.69
CA SER A 57 35.16 -16.45 -25.41
C SER A 57 35.13 -17.27 -24.10
N SER A 58 36.14 -18.11 -23.88
CA SER A 58 36.17 -19.07 -22.76
C SER A 58 35.96 -18.42 -21.38
N LEU A 59 36.56 -17.26 -21.13
CA LEU A 59 36.39 -16.52 -19.86
C LEU A 59 35.02 -15.84 -19.79
N ALA A 60 34.61 -15.13 -20.85
CA ALA A 60 33.30 -14.46 -20.91
C ALA A 60 32.13 -15.44 -20.77
N ARG A 61 32.29 -16.69 -21.24
CA ARG A 61 31.30 -17.75 -21.07
C ARG A 61 31.06 -18.07 -19.59
N VAL A 62 32.11 -18.11 -18.76
CA VAL A 62 31.97 -18.37 -17.32
C VAL A 62 31.19 -17.24 -16.63
N GLU A 63 31.51 -15.99 -16.95
CA GLU A 63 30.81 -14.82 -16.41
C GLU A 63 29.33 -14.78 -16.81
N LEU A 64 29.03 -15.11 -18.07
CA LEU A 64 27.65 -15.18 -18.58
C LEU A 64 26.86 -16.34 -17.95
N VAL A 65 27.52 -17.49 -17.71
CA VAL A 65 26.90 -18.62 -16.98
C VAL A 65 26.58 -18.23 -15.54
N GLN A 66 27.50 -17.55 -14.83
CA GLN A 66 27.22 -17.06 -13.48
C GLN A 66 26.04 -16.09 -13.48
N ARG A 67 26.03 -15.15 -14.44
CA ARG A 67 24.94 -14.19 -14.60
C ARG A 67 23.60 -14.85 -14.89
N ARG A 68 23.60 -15.93 -15.68
CA ARG A 68 22.40 -16.74 -15.95
C ARG A 68 21.87 -17.35 -14.65
N ILE A 69 22.74 -17.97 -13.84
CA ILE A 69 22.38 -18.56 -12.54
C ILE A 69 21.79 -17.51 -11.61
N ASP A 70 22.43 -16.34 -11.51
CA ASP A 70 21.97 -15.25 -10.66
C ASP A 70 20.59 -14.72 -11.10
N LEU A 71 20.36 -14.58 -12.41
CA LEU A 71 19.06 -14.15 -12.96
C LEU A 71 17.97 -15.20 -12.76
N GLU A 72 18.27 -16.49 -12.94
CA GLU A 72 17.33 -17.59 -12.66
C GLU A 72 16.96 -17.63 -11.17
N ALA A 73 17.92 -17.44 -10.28
CA ALA A 73 17.68 -17.33 -8.84
C ALA A 73 16.85 -16.08 -8.48
N GLU A 74 17.14 -14.93 -9.10
CA GLU A 74 16.36 -13.69 -8.93
C GLU A 74 14.89 -13.90 -9.35
N ILE A 75 14.65 -14.54 -10.50
CA ILE A 75 13.30 -14.86 -11.00
C ILE A 75 12.58 -15.83 -10.05
N ALA A 76 13.26 -16.88 -9.59
CA ALA A 76 12.69 -17.86 -8.66
C ALA A 76 12.27 -17.20 -7.33
N ASN A 77 13.12 -16.33 -6.78
CA ASN A 77 12.83 -15.58 -5.56
C ASN A 77 11.65 -14.61 -5.75
N MET A 78 11.59 -13.90 -6.88
CA MET A 78 10.46 -13.01 -7.21
C MET A 78 9.14 -13.78 -7.42
N GLY A 79 9.20 -15.03 -7.88
CA GLY A 79 8.05 -15.91 -8.06
C GLY A 79 7.51 -16.51 -6.76
N GLN A 80 8.36 -16.66 -5.74
CA GLN A 80 7.99 -17.15 -4.41
C GLN A 80 7.36 -16.08 -3.51
N ASP A 81 7.50 -14.79 -3.85
CA ASP A 81 6.95 -13.67 -3.09
C ASP A 81 5.43 -13.48 -3.34
N GLY A 82 4.62 -14.45 -2.90
CA GLY A 82 3.37 -14.16 -2.17
C GLY A 82 2.12 -13.72 -2.94
N GLY A 83 1.96 -14.09 -4.21
CA GLY A 83 0.71 -13.81 -4.95
C GLY A 83 -0.49 -14.65 -4.51
N GLY A 84 -0.30 -15.96 -4.33
CA GLY A 84 -1.38 -16.91 -3.98
C GLY A 84 -1.76 -16.93 -2.50
N ASP A 85 -0.79 -16.79 -1.60
CA ASP A 85 -1.03 -16.78 -0.15
C ASP A 85 -1.83 -15.54 0.28
N LEU A 86 -1.70 -14.42 -0.44
CA LEU A 86 -2.31 -13.16 -0.03
C LEU A 86 -3.84 -13.21 -0.06
N THR A 87 -4.45 -13.88 -1.03
CA THR A 87 -5.91 -13.98 -1.16
C THR A 87 -6.55 -14.75 0.00
N GLU A 88 -5.90 -15.83 0.47
CA GLU A 88 -6.37 -16.59 1.62
C GLU A 88 -6.20 -15.79 2.93
N LEU A 89 -5.07 -15.09 3.06
CA LEU A 89 -4.81 -14.20 4.18
C LEU A 89 -5.77 -13.01 4.22
N GLU A 90 -6.15 -12.48 3.06
CA GLU A 90 -7.15 -11.42 2.92
C GLU A 90 -8.53 -11.89 3.39
N ALA A 91 -8.96 -13.09 3.01
CA ALA A 91 -10.22 -13.66 3.48
C ALA A 91 -10.24 -13.82 5.02
N GLY A 92 -9.13 -14.31 5.60
CA GLY A 92 -8.96 -14.38 7.05
C GLY A 92 -8.99 -13.01 7.73
N PHE A 93 -8.39 -11.99 7.10
CA PHE A 93 -8.47 -10.61 7.58
C PHE A 93 -9.91 -10.08 7.53
N VAL A 94 -10.62 -10.24 6.41
CA VAL A 94 -12.00 -9.76 6.22
C VAL A 94 -12.95 -10.35 7.27
N ALA A 95 -12.81 -11.63 7.61
CA ALA A 95 -13.61 -12.29 8.63
C ALA A 95 -13.33 -11.77 10.06
N ALA A 96 -12.08 -11.44 10.37
CA ALA A 96 -11.66 -11.03 11.71
C ALA A 96 -11.75 -9.51 11.97
N ALA A 97 -11.54 -8.69 10.94
CA ALA A 97 -11.21 -7.28 11.09
C ALA A 97 -12.31 -6.45 11.75
N LYS A 98 -13.59 -6.73 11.48
CA LYS A 98 -14.72 -5.97 12.07
C LYS A 98 -14.77 -6.13 13.58
N SER A 99 -14.90 -7.37 14.05
CA SER A 99 -15.01 -7.67 15.49
C SER A 99 -13.74 -7.33 16.27
N TYR A 100 -12.56 -7.46 15.64
CA TYR A 100 -11.30 -7.00 16.23
C TYR A 100 -11.26 -5.48 16.40
N SER A 101 -11.70 -4.74 15.37
CA SER A 101 -11.73 -3.27 15.39
C SER A 101 -12.70 -2.73 16.43
N GLU A 102 -13.89 -3.31 16.57
CA GLU A 102 -14.88 -2.94 17.57
C GLU A 102 -14.36 -3.16 19.01
N ARG A 103 -13.68 -4.28 19.25
CA ARG A 103 -13.11 -4.60 20.57
C ARG A 103 -11.90 -3.74 20.94
N LYS A 104 -11.08 -3.38 19.96
CA LYS A 104 -9.86 -2.59 20.17
C LYS A 104 -10.03 -1.09 19.94
N GLY A 105 -11.20 -0.66 19.47
CA GLY A 105 -11.44 0.76 19.12
C GLY A 105 -10.58 1.24 17.94
N ILE A 106 -10.25 0.35 17.00
CA ILE A 106 -9.38 0.70 15.86
C ILE A 106 -10.23 1.36 14.78
N THR A 107 -9.83 2.56 14.37
CA THR A 107 -10.54 3.32 13.33
C THR A 107 -10.13 2.85 11.93
N VAL A 108 -11.01 3.08 10.94
CA VAL A 108 -10.70 2.80 9.52
C VAL A 108 -9.43 3.54 9.07
N GLN A 109 -9.19 4.74 9.60
CA GLN A 109 -7.98 5.52 9.30
C GLN A 109 -6.71 4.83 9.77
N ALA A 110 -6.73 4.17 10.93
CA ALA A 110 -5.58 3.43 11.44
C ALA A 110 -5.21 2.26 10.51
N TRP A 111 -6.20 1.55 9.96
CA TRP A 111 -5.95 0.47 8.98
C TRP A 111 -5.34 0.99 7.68
N LEU A 112 -5.82 2.14 7.19
CA LEU A 112 -5.25 2.78 6.00
C LEU A 112 -3.81 3.21 6.20
N GLN A 113 -3.48 3.79 7.37
CA GLN A 113 -2.10 4.13 7.72
C GLN A 113 -1.22 2.88 7.87
N GLY A 114 -1.80 1.76 8.31
CA GLY A 114 -1.17 0.44 8.33
C GLY A 114 -0.94 -0.19 6.95
N GLY A 115 -1.41 0.43 5.87
CA GLY A 115 -1.20 -0.02 4.49
C GLY A 115 -2.28 -0.98 3.96
N VAL A 116 -3.38 -1.18 4.69
CA VAL A 116 -4.50 -1.99 4.21
C VAL A 116 -5.29 -1.21 3.14
N PRO A 117 -5.53 -1.78 1.95
CA PRO A 117 -6.26 -1.08 0.89
C PRO A 117 -7.76 -0.90 1.23
N ARG A 118 -8.35 0.18 0.69
CA ARG A 118 -9.77 0.52 0.92
C ARG A 118 -10.75 -0.55 0.43
N SER A 119 -10.41 -1.32 -0.61
CA SER A 119 -11.24 -2.43 -1.11
C SER A 119 -11.46 -3.49 -0.03
N VAL A 120 -10.37 -3.92 0.62
CA VAL A 120 -10.38 -4.94 1.67
C VAL A 120 -11.13 -4.47 2.91
N LEU A 121 -10.97 -3.21 3.29
CA LEU A 121 -11.74 -2.62 4.40
C LEU A 121 -13.25 -2.58 4.09
N ARG A 122 -13.65 -2.31 2.83
CA ARG A 122 -15.05 -2.41 2.43
C ARG A 122 -15.57 -3.83 2.50
N GLN A 123 -14.79 -4.81 2.04
CA GLN A 123 -15.15 -6.24 2.13
C GLN A 123 -15.29 -6.68 3.59
N ALA A 124 -14.45 -6.17 4.50
CA ALA A 124 -14.56 -6.38 5.95
C ALA A 124 -15.75 -5.67 6.62
N GLY A 125 -16.58 -4.93 5.88
CA GLY A 125 -17.68 -4.15 6.43
C GLY A 125 -17.25 -2.91 7.23
N LEU A 126 -15.99 -2.48 7.07
CA LEU A 126 -15.44 -1.26 7.67
C LEU A 126 -15.61 -0.08 6.71
N THR A 127 -16.84 0.41 6.55
CA THR A 127 -17.12 1.56 5.67
C THR A 127 -16.74 2.89 6.34
N SER A 128 -15.88 3.68 5.68
CA SER A 128 -15.59 5.08 6.02
C SER A 128 -16.85 5.92 5.85
N ALA A 129 -17.66 6.01 6.90
CA ALA A 129 -18.73 7.01 6.95
C ALA A 129 -19.06 7.52 8.35
N ARG A 130 -18.79 6.77 9.44
CA ARG A 130 -19.27 7.23 10.75
C ARG A 130 -18.69 6.59 12.02
N GLN A 131 -17.54 5.93 11.96
CA GLN A 131 -16.88 5.42 13.18
C GLN A 131 -15.98 6.47 13.82
N GLY A 132 -16.54 7.65 14.02
CA GLY A 132 -16.12 8.62 15.03
C GLY A 132 -17.41 9.01 15.74
N VAL A 133 -17.45 8.88 17.07
CA VAL A 133 -18.62 9.07 17.95
C VAL A 133 -19.51 7.84 18.13
N VAL A 134 -19.04 6.83 18.87
CA VAL A 134 -19.76 6.31 20.06
C VAL A 134 -18.89 5.27 20.78
N ASN A 135 -18.14 5.71 21.79
CA ASN A 135 -17.90 4.89 22.97
C ASN A 135 -17.84 5.82 24.20
N ARG A 136 -18.99 6.45 24.51
CA ARG A 136 -19.26 7.15 25.78
C ARG A 136 -20.36 6.46 26.60
N SER A 137 -20.59 5.17 26.37
CA SER A 137 -21.74 4.47 26.93
C SER A 137 -21.32 3.26 27.75
N ALA A 138 -20.44 3.47 28.73
CA ALA A 138 -20.10 2.45 29.73
C ALA A 138 -19.74 3.01 31.11
N THR A 139 -20.29 4.15 31.57
CA THR A 139 -20.23 4.53 33.01
C THR A 139 -21.30 5.56 33.43
N THR A 140 -22.59 5.31 33.16
CA THR A 140 -23.65 6.11 33.84
C THR A 140 -24.94 5.31 33.97
N ARG A 141 -24.92 4.32 34.86
CA ARG A 141 -26.14 3.82 35.50
C ARG A 141 -25.90 3.63 36.99
N ALA A 142 -25.84 4.75 37.69
CA ALA A 142 -26.10 4.83 39.12
C ALA A 142 -27.13 5.96 39.32
N ARG A 143 -28.40 5.61 39.16
CA ARG A 143 -29.52 6.45 39.60
C ARG A 143 -29.70 6.21 41.10
N GLY A 144 -29.74 7.29 41.86
CA GLY A 144 -30.65 7.42 42.99
C GLY A 144 -30.03 7.40 44.38
N ALA A 145 -29.62 8.57 44.88
CA ALA A 145 -29.81 8.95 46.29
C ALA A 145 -29.55 10.44 46.51
N ALA A 146 -30.53 11.11 47.12
CA ALA A 146 -30.43 12.32 47.95
C ALA A 146 -29.86 13.61 47.31
N LYS A 147 -30.62 14.71 47.34
CA LYS A 147 -30.75 15.56 48.54
C LYS A 147 -31.47 16.87 48.19
N THR A 148 -32.29 17.23 49.16
CA THR A 148 -33.06 18.44 49.41
C THR A 148 -32.45 19.82 49.04
N ARG A 149 -33.41 20.73 48.78
CA ARG A 149 -33.49 22.15 49.24
C ARG A 149 -32.92 23.30 48.38
N ARG A 150 -33.88 24.19 48.06
CA ARG A 150 -33.91 25.66 48.27
C ARG A 150 -33.28 26.62 47.24
N ARG A 151 -34.23 27.45 46.75
CA ARG A 151 -34.25 28.89 46.47
C ARG A 151 -33.76 29.43 45.10
N PRO A 152 -34.53 30.37 44.51
CA PRO A 152 -34.19 31.08 43.28
C PRO A 152 -33.56 32.44 43.57
N GLN A 153 -32.94 33.05 42.55
CA GLN A 153 -32.62 34.47 42.29
C GLN A 153 -31.44 34.47 41.28
N THR A 154 -31.22 35.34 40.29
CA THR A 154 -31.86 36.56 39.76
C THR A 154 -31.20 36.88 38.40
N ARG A 155 -31.88 37.74 37.63
CA ARG A 155 -31.53 38.38 36.33
C ARG A 155 -30.11 38.97 36.18
N ALA A 156 -29.62 39.02 34.93
CA ALA A 156 -29.16 40.22 34.17
C ALA A 156 -28.59 39.76 32.81
N ARG A 157 -29.06 40.24 31.63
CA ARG A 157 -28.58 41.42 30.84
C ARG A 157 -27.04 41.48 30.79
N THR A 158 -26.35 41.45 29.65
CA THR A 158 -26.26 42.49 28.58
C THR A 158 -25.44 41.92 27.40
N SER A 159 -25.93 41.95 26.15
CA SER A 159 -25.53 42.87 25.06
C SER A 159 -24.03 43.23 24.92
N SER A 160 -23.39 42.85 23.79
CA SER A 160 -22.62 43.73 22.86
C SER A 160 -21.84 42.82 21.88
N LYS A 161 -22.02 42.91 20.55
CA LYS A 161 -21.76 43.99 19.58
C LYS A 161 -20.30 44.03 19.13
N ALA A 162 -20.16 44.24 17.82
CA ALA A 162 -18.96 44.56 17.04
C ALA A 162 -18.13 43.33 16.59
N ARG A 163 -17.60 43.24 15.37
CA ARG A 163 -17.69 44.04 14.13
C ARG A 163 -16.93 43.22 13.06
N ARG A 164 -17.45 43.18 11.83
CA ARG A 164 -16.70 42.95 10.57
C ARG A 164 -15.63 44.08 10.39
N PRO A 165 -14.71 44.13 9.37
CA PRO A 165 -14.79 43.48 8.05
C PRO A 165 -13.46 43.16 7.29
N ALA A 166 -13.67 42.70 6.03
CA ALA A 166 -12.94 43.03 4.78
C ALA A 166 -11.65 42.25 4.44
N ALA A 167 -11.68 41.41 3.40
CA ALA A 167 -11.46 41.72 1.96
C ALA A 167 -9.96 41.82 1.62
N THR A 168 -9.42 41.03 0.70
CA THR A 168 -9.39 41.30 -0.76
C THR A 168 -8.74 40.10 -1.47
N ARG A 169 -9.34 39.56 -2.55
CA ARG A 169 -8.94 39.68 -3.99
C ARG A 169 -7.47 39.26 -4.22
N LYS A 170 -7.06 38.44 -5.19
CA LYS A 170 -7.36 38.36 -6.64
C LYS A 170 -6.23 37.42 -7.19
N VAL A 171 -6.39 36.45 -8.10
CA VAL A 171 -6.15 36.55 -9.56
C VAL A 171 -5.96 35.10 -10.08
N THR A 172 -6.85 34.66 -10.96
CA THR A 172 -6.63 33.68 -12.06
C THR A 172 -5.97 34.39 -13.26
N PRO A 173 -5.44 33.78 -14.35
CA PRO A 173 -5.62 32.41 -14.85
C PRO A 173 -4.39 31.74 -15.56
N ALA A 174 -4.61 30.50 -16.02
CA ALA A 174 -4.17 29.82 -17.25
C ALA A 174 -2.92 30.30 -18.04
N ARG A 175 -2.19 29.34 -18.65
CA ARG A 175 -2.15 29.13 -20.13
C ARG A 175 -1.01 28.20 -20.60
N ARG A 176 -1.43 27.04 -21.15
CA ARG A 176 -1.01 26.39 -22.41
C ARG A 176 0.42 25.86 -22.67
N ARG A 177 0.38 24.73 -23.39
CA ARG A 177 1.18 24.30 -24.58
C ARG A 177 2.34 23.32 -24.36
N SER A 178 2.03 22.05 -24.66
CA SER A 178 2.87 21.07 -25.40
C SER A 178 3.32 21.61 -26.78
N PRO A 179 3.99 20.84 -27.67
CA PRO A 179 5.18 19.97 -27.56
C PRO A 179 6.23 20.26 -28.68
N ALA A 180 7.45 19.72 -28.62
CA ALA A 180 8.37 19.57 -29.78
C ALA A 180 9.39 18.45 -29.47
N LYS A 181 9.34 17.27 -30.11
CA LYS A 181 10.02 16.90 -31.39
C LYS A 181 11.40 17.57 -31.57
N VAL A 182 12.46 16.80 -31.32
CA VAL A 182 13.75 16.95 -32.02
C VAL A 182 14.11 15.61 -32.64
N SER A 183 14.50 15.73 -33.90
CA SER A 183 14.61 14.73 -34.95
C SER A 183 16.03 14.17 -35.09
N LYS A 184 16.08 12.96 -35.66
CA LYS A 184 17.12 12.37 -36.54
C LYS A 184 18.37 13.23 -36.80
N ALA A 185 19.53 12.66 -36.50
CA ALA A 185 20.73 12.85 -37.31
C ALA A 185 21.23 11.47 -37.76
N ALA A 186 21.00 11.17 -39.04
CA ALA A 186 21.65 10.10 -39.76
C ALA A 186 23.02 10.63 -40.23
N THR A 187 24.10 9.97 -39.82
CA THR A 187 25.42 10.19 -40.40
C THR A 187 25.73 9.02 -41.33
N SER A 188 25.58 9.28 -42.62
CA SER A 188 26.19 8.47 -43.67
C SER A 188 27.70 8.76 -43.73
N ARG A 189 28.52 7.71 -43.72
CA ARG A 189 29.87 7.73 -44.30
C ARG A 189 30.09 6.33 -44.88
N ARG A 190 29.66 6.09 -46.13
CA ARG A 190 30.51 6.08 -47.35
C ARG A 190 31.93 5.60 -47.08
N GLY A 191 32.26 4.42 -47.62
CA GLY A 191 33.61 4.14 -48.14
C GLY A 191 34.13 2.71 -47.95
N ARG A 192 33.86 1.81 -48.91
CA ARG A 192 34.80 0.92 -49.66
C ARG A 192 34.17 -0.42 -50.04
N PRO A 193 34.00 -0.69 -51.35
CA PRO A 193 34.00 -2.04 -51.90
C PRO A 193 35.28 -2.28 -52.74
N ALA A 194 35.93 -3.43 -52.53
CA ALA A 194 36.88 -4.14 -53.41
C ALA A 194 37.66 -5.12 -52.50
N ALA A 195 37.92 -6.39 -52.82
CA ALA A 195 37.95 -7.06 -54.11
C ALA A 195 37.78 -8.58 -53.94
N SER A 196 37.17 -9.17 -54.97
CA SER A 196 37.44 -10.49 -55.56
C SER A 196 38.37 -11.48 -54.84
N ARG A 197 37.87 -12.70 -54.62
CA ARG A 197 38.59 -13.90 -55.06
C ARG A 197 37.60 -15.03 -55.35
N SER A 198 37.21 -15.11 -56.62
CA SER A 198 36.53 -16.25 -57.21
C SER A 198 37.54 -17.37 -57.38
N THR A 199 37.17 -18.53 -56.88
CA THR A 199 37.71 -19.85 -57.21
C THR A 199 37.49 -20.16 -58.69
N ARG A 200 38.55 -20.51 -59.41
CA ARG A 200 38.66 -21.70 -60.25
C ARG A 200 40.10 -21.86 -60.72
#